data_AF-A0A6N8BD52-F1
#
_entry.id   AF-A0A6N8BD52-F1
#
_cell.length_a   1.000
_cell.length_b   1.000
_cell.length_c   1.000
_cell.angle_alpha   90.00
_cell.angle_beta   90.00
_cell.angle_gamma   90.00
#
_symmetry.space_group_name_H-M   'P 1'
#
loop_
_entity.id
_entity.type
_entity.pdbx_description
1 polymer ?
#
loop_
_entity_poly.entity_id
_entity_poly.type
_entity_poly.pdbx_seq_one_letter_code
_entity_poly.pdbx_strand_id
1 'polypeptide(L)'
;MKTVDFTLEMYSQICQALKPYHVLAVVDFLSMKIEKPFTIIRHDVDRCISNALAMAKLESKYGIISTYYFRYPYTYNKEVMSEINSLGHEIGYHYEVLDKTKGRYQKAIELFKEELEIFRKDFQVVTICMHGNPLTKWDGRTLWDKYDMQKLGIIGETYVSFRDKNVKYLTDTGRTWNNAFQFKDTLGKKQINVKNSKELVNLLKAKKYHNLYILTHPERWAFNSLNYIRGYSRDFVFKTGKRVIGMIK
;
A
#
# COMPACT_ATOMS: atom_id res chain seq x y z
N MET A 1 19.64 1.57 -22.43
CA MET A 1 20.21 1.07 -21.16
C MET A 1 19.21 0.13 -20.50
N LYS A 2 19.65 -0.89 -19.74
CA LYS A 2 18.73 -1.74 -18.96
C LYS A 2 18.19 -0.91 -17.78
N THR A 3 16.89 -0.63 -17.75
CA THR A 3 16.25 0.05 -16.61
C THR A 3 16.44 -0.78 -15.34
N VAL A 4 16.93 -0.15 -14.28
CA VAL A 4 17.18 -0.80 -12.99
C VAL A 4 15.86 -1.03 -12.26
N ASP A 5 15.69 -2.21 -11.67
CA ASP A 5 14.47 -2.57 -10.93
C ASP A 5 14.27 -1.66 -9.69
N PHE A 6 13.03 -1.48 -9.24
CA PHE A 6 12.66 -0.64 -8.10
C PHE A 6 13.23 0.80 -8.16
N THR A 7 13.19 1.40 -9.34
CA THR A 7 13.46 2.82 -9.59
C THR A 7 12.21 3.52 -10.08
N LEU A 8 12.12 4.84 -9.95
CA LEU A 8 11.01 5.61 -10.53
C LEU A 8 10.92 5.46 -12.07
N GLU A 9 12.05 5.21 -12.74
CA GLU A 9 12.05 4.89 -14.19
C GLU A 9 11.33 3.56 -14.47
N MET A 10 11.62 2.52 -13.68
CA MET A 10 10.90 1.24 -13.77
C MET A 10 9.42 1.40 -13.39
N TYR A 11 9.12 2.21 -12.36
CA TYR A 11 7.74 2.50 -11.97
C TYR A 11 6.96 3.19 -13.08
N SER A 12 7.59 4.14 -13.78
CA SER A 12 7.02 4.80 -14.95
C SER A 12 6.66 3.79 -16.07
N GLN A 13 7.48 2.74 -16.28
CA GLN A 13 7.15 1.66 -17.22
C GLN A 13 5.96 0.81 -16.76
N ILE A 14 5.80 0.59 -15.46
CA ILE A 14 4.61 -0.06 -14.89
C ILE A 14 3.38 0.80 -15.14
N CYS A 15 3.43 2.10 -14.82
CA CYS A 15 2.33 3.04 -15.08
C CYS A 15 1.94 3.08 -16.56
N GLN A 16 2.94 3.13 -17.46
CA GLN A 16 2.69 3.08 -18.90
C GLN A 16 1.99 1.78 -19.33
N ALA A 17 2.39 0.64 -18.77
CA ALA A 17 1.77 -0.66 -19.05
C ALA A 17 0.36 -0.80 -18.48
N LEU A 18 0.01 0.00 -17.46
CA LEU A 18 -1.30 0.06 -16.83
C LEU A 18 -2.28 1.02 -17.52
N LYS A 19 -1.81 1.89 -18.43
CA LYS A 19 -2.67 2.81 -19.19
C LYS A 19 -3.93 2.18 -19.84
N PRO A 20 -3.92 0.95 -20.38
CA PRO A 20 -5.13 0.33 -20.94
C PRO A 20 -6.03 -0.35 -19.90
N TYR A 21 -5.69 -0.29 -18.61
CA TYR A 21 -6.47 -0.88 -17.52
C TYR A 21 -7.40 0.16 -16.91
N HIS A 22 -8.55 -0.31 -16.41
CA HIS A 22 -9.42 0.50 -15.56
C HIS A 22 -8.82 0.52 -14.15
N VAL A 23 -8.00 1.53 -13.87
CA VAL A 23 -7.33 1.68 -12.58
C VAL A 23 -8.17 2.52 -11.63
N LEU A 24 -8.33 2.05 -10.39
CA LEU A 24 -9.20 2.63 -9.37
C LEU A 24 -8.43 2.86 -8.06
N ALA A 25 -8.81 3.92 -7.35
CA ALA A 25 -8.53 4.02 -5.92
C ALA A 25 -9.39 3.03 -5.12
N VAL A 26 -8.99 2.78 -3.89
CA VAL A 26 -9.71 1.90 -2.96
C VAL A 26 -11.09 2.47 -2.62
N VAL A 27 -11.22 3.78 -2.42
CA VAL A 27 -12.52 4.43 -2.18
C VAL A 27 -13.52 4.16 -3.31
N ASP A 28 -13.09 4.28 -4.57
CA ASP A 28 -13.97 4.07 -5.73
C ASP A 28 -14.42 2.62 -5.80
N PHE A 29 -13.50 1.68 -5.56
CA PHE A 29 -13.80 0.26 -5.55
C PHE A 29 -14.80 -0.13 -4.45
N LEU A 30 -14.70 0.49 -3.26
CA LEU A 30 -15.57 0.17 -2.12
C LEU A 30 -16.91 0.91 -2.15
N SER A 31 -16.99 2.06 -2.81
CA SER A 31 -18.19 2.90 -2.81
C SER A 31 -19.14 2.63 -3.99
N MET A 32 -18.67 1.98 -5.05
CA MET A 32 -19.44 1.79 -6.28
C MET A 32 -19.53 0.33 -6.69
N LYS A 33 -20.55 0.01 -7.50
CA LYS A 33 -20.61 -1.28 -8.18
C LYS A 33 -19.64 -1.26 -9.36
N ILE A 34 -18.45 -1.84 -9.17
CA ILE A 34 -17.43 -1.94 -10.21
C ILE A 34 -17.61 -3.22 -11.03
N GLU A 35 -17.77 -3.06 -12.34
CA GLU A 35 -17.73 -4.17 -13.29
C GLU A 35 -16.30 -4.60 -13.57
N LYS A 36 -16.11 -5.91 -13.76
CA LYS A 36 -14.83 -6.46 -14.18
C LYS A 36 -14.61 -6.18 -15.67
N PRO A 37 -13.37 -5.94 -16.12
CA PRO A 37 -12.14 -5.99 -15.33
C PRO A 37 -11.76 -4.69 -14.63
N PHE A 38 -11.05 -4.79 -13.50
CA PHE A 38 -10.56 -3.64 -12.74
C PHE A 38 -9.14 -3.85 -12.22
N THR A 39 -8.42 -2.77 -11.95
CA THR A 39 -7.14 -2.78 -11.25
C THR A 39 -7.17 -1.78 -10.11
N ILE A 40 -6.78 -2.21 -8.91
CA ILE A 40 -6.63 -1.33 -7.76
C ILE A 40 -5.15 -1.08 -7.55
N ILE A 41 -4.77 0.17 -7.35
CA ILE A 41 -3.41 0.55 -6.92
C ILE A 41 -3.49 1.23 -5.58
N ARG A 42 -2.66 0.76 -4.66
CA ARG A 42 -2.50 1.29 -3.31
C ARG A 42 -1.02 1.46 -2.99
N HIS A 43 -0.75 2.48 -2.18
CA HIS A 43 0.56 2.77 -1.63
C HIS A 43 0.56 2.82 -0.10
N ASP A 44 1.50 2.10 0.51
CA ASP A 44 1.80 2.24 1.94
C ASP A 44 2.99 3.18 2.12
N VAL A 45 2.70 4.42 2.53
CA VAL A 45 3.73 5.44 2.74
C VAL A 45 4.36 5.23 4.10
N ASP A 46 5.23 4.21 4.19
CA ASP A 46 5.81 3.80 5.46
C ASP A 46 6.93 4.72 5.94
N ARG A 47 7.75 5.23 5.00
CA ARG A 47 9.04 5.89 5.32
C ARG A 47 9.45 7.04 4.39
N CYS A 48 9.09 7.01 3.10
CA CYS A 48 9.63 7.97 2.12
C CYS A 48 8.53 8.79 1.45
N ILE A 49 8.24 9.94 2.04
CA ILE A 49 7.18 10.86 1.61
C ILE A 49 7.48 11.46 0.22
N SER A 50 8.74 11.84 -0.04
CA SER A 50 9.15 12.41 -1.33
C SER A 50 8.95 11.45 -2.50
N ASN A 51 9.21 10.16 -2.29
CA ASN A 51 8.94 9.14 -3.29
C ASN A 51 7.44 8.95 -3.51
N ALA A 52 6.61 9.06 -2.47
CA ALA A 52 5.15 8.97 -2.62
C ALA A 52 4.64 10.05 -3.57
N LEU A 53 5.09 11.30 -3.38
CA LEU A 53 4.76 12.41 -4.27
C LEU A 53 5.26 12.20 -5.71
N ALA A 54 6.49 11.70 -5.87
CA ALA A 54 7.04 11.42 -7.20
C ALA A 54 6.27 10.32 -7.93
N MET A 55 5.84 9.28 -7.22
CA MET A 55 4.99 8.21 -7.77
C MET A 55 3.60 8.76 -8.14
N ALA A 56 2.98 9.58 -7.30
CA ALA A 56 1.68 10.19 -7.59
C ALA A 56 1.74 11.07 -8.86
N LYS A 57 2.79 11.89 -8.99
CA LYS A 57 3.04 12.71 -10.19
C LYS A 57 3.21 11.84 -11.45
N LEU A 58 3.88 10.70 -11.34
CA LEU A 58 4.01 9.74 -12.45
C LEU A 58 2.67 9.09 -12.81
N GLU A 59 1.90 8.65 -11.83
CA GLU A 59 0.59 8.05 -12.04
C GLU A 59 -0.38 9.03 -12.71
N SER A 60 -0.49 10.24 -12.17
CA SER A 60 -1.31 11.32 -12.75
C SER A 60 -0.90 11.64 -14.20
N LYS A 61 0.40 11.65 -14.51
CA LYS A 61 0.91 11.80 -15.90
C LYS A 61 0.39 10.72 -16.85
N TYR A 62 0.10 9.50 -16.37
CA TYR A 62 -0.46 8.41 -17.17
C TYR A 62 -1.98 8.27 -17.02
N GLY A 63 -2.65 9.21 -16.34
CA GLY A 63 -4.10 9.19 -16.11
C GLY A 63 -4.55 8.14 -15.08
N ILE A 64 -3.67 7.78 -14.15
CA ILE A 64 -3.93 6.78 -13.10
C ILE A 64 -4.30 7.49 -11.80
N ILE A 65 -5.36 7.01 -11.16
CA ILE A 65 -5.78 7.38 -9.81
C ILE A 65 -5.55 6.18 -8.89
N SER A 66 -5.06 6.43 -7.68
CA SER A 66 -4.66 5.40 -6.71
C SER A 66 -4.85 5.92 -5.28
N THR A 67 -4.62 5.06 -4.29
CA THR A 67 -4.71 5.43 -2.87
C THR A 67 -3.35 5.47 -2.19
N TYR A 68 -3.09 6.50 -1.38
CA TYR A 68 -1.90 6.63 -0.54
C TYR A 68 -2.27 6.62 0.95
N TYR A 69 -1.83 5.60 1.69
CA TYR A 69 -2.04 5.49 3.13
C TYR A 69 -0.81 6.02 3.89
N PHE A 70 -1.02 7.00 4.78
CA PHE A 70 0.06 7.61 5.58
C PHE A 70 -0.04 7.24 7.06
N ARG A 71 1.10 7.14 7.73
CA ARG A 71 1.22 6.84 9.16
C ARG A 71 1.29 8.12 9.96
N TYR A 72 0.64 8.16 11.10
CA TYR A 72 0.79 9.26 12.06
C TYR A 72 1.71 8.89 13.23
N PRO A 73 2.55 9.80 13.74
CA PRO A 73 2.96 11.06 13.11
C PRO A 73 4.03 10.83 12.02
N TYR A 74 4.50 9.60 11.82
CA TYR A 74 5.79 9.32 11.18
C TYR A 74 5.89 9.73 9.70
N THR A 75 4.83 9.55 8.91
CA THR A 75 4.79 9.98 7.51
C THR A 75 3.72 11.03 7.22
N TYR A 76 3.01 11.50 8.24
CA TYR A 76 2.04 12.58 8.10
C TYR A 76 2.74 13.87 7.68
N ASN A 77 2.44 14.36 6.49
CA ASN A 77 2.94 15.61 5.96
C ASN A 77 1.84 16.27 5.14
N LYS A 78 1.21 17.31 5.72
CA LYS A 78 0.05 18.00 5.13
C LYS A 78 0.34 18.53 3.73
N GLU A 79 1.50 19.13 3.50
CA GLU A 79 1.86 19.73 2.21
C GLU A 79 1.92 18.67 1.11
N VAL A 80 2.67 17.58 1.32
CA VAL A 80 2.81 16.50 0.35
C VAL A 80 1.48 15.76 0.16
N MET A 81 0.74 15.50 1.23
CA MET A 81 -0.59 14.88 1.15
C MET A 81 -1.57 15.75 0.37
N SER A 82 -1.50 17.09 0.51
CA SER A 82 -2.32 18.03 -0.27
C SER A 82 -1.96 18.03 -1.75
N GLU A 83 -0.67 17.96 -2.10
CA GLU A 83 -0.25 17.80 -3.49
C GLU A 83 -0.72 16.47 -4.09
N ILE A 84 -0.64 15.37 -3.35
CA ILE A 84 -1.10 14.07 -3.83
C ILE A 84 -2.63 14.07 -4.02
N ASN A 85 -3.37 14.65 -3.07
CA ASN A 85 -4.82 14.79 -3.16
C ASN A 85 -5.26 15.69 -4.32
N SER A 86 -4.53 16.79 -4.60
CA SER A 86 -4.85 17.70 -5.70
C SER A 86 -4.60 17.10 -7.10
N LEU A 87 -3.77 16.05 -7.18
CA LEU A 87 -3.60 15.22 -8.37
C LEU A 87 -4.73 14.20 -8.57
N GLY A 88 -5.71 14.15 -7.66
CA GLY A 88 -6.89 13.28 -7.71
C GLY A 88 -6.74 11.95 -6.98
N HIS A 89 -5.59 11.70 -6.33
CA HIS A 89 -5.38 10.47 -5.57
C HIS A 89 -6.10 10.50 -4.22
N GLU A 90 -6.51 9.33 -3.73
CA GLU A 90 -7.11 9.19 -2.42
C GLU A 90 -6.03 9.25 -1.32
N ILE A 91 -6.32 10.00 -0.25
CA ILE A 91 -5.54 9.99 1.00
C ILE A 91 -6.24 9.11 2.04
N GLY A 92 -5.51 8.12 2.55
CA GLY A 92 -5.99 7.19 3.58
C GLY A 92 -5.12 7.19 4.84
N TYR A 93 -5.65 6.61 5.92
CA TYR A 93 -4.92 6.48 7.19
C TYR A 93 -4.31 5.07 7.36
N HIS A 94 -2.97 5.02 7.45
CA HIS A 94 -2.19 3.81 7.71
C HIS A 94 -1.95 3.63 9.22
N TYR A 95 -2.85 2.92 9.89
CA TYR A 95 -2.92 2.91 11.35
C TYR A 95 -2.06 1.80 11.99
N GLU A 96 -1.50 2.08 13.16
CA GLU A 96 -0.69 1.13 13.97
C GLU A 96 -1.00 1.24 15.47
N VAL A 97 -2.25 1.56 15.80
CA VAL A 97 -2.66 1.91 17.17
C VAL A 97 -2.57 0.76 18.17
N LEU A 98 -2.75 -0.49 17.75
CA LEU A 98 -2.57 -1.65 18.63
C LEU A 98 -1.10 -1.86 18.99
N ASP A 99 -0.18 -1.60 18.06
CA ASP A 99 1.25 -1.60 18.33
C ASP A 99 1.62 -0.51 19.34
N LYS A 100 1.16 0.73 19.09
CA LYS A 100 1.41 1.89 19.98
C LYS A 100 0.88 1.68 21.40
N THR A 101 -0.26 1.01 21.53
CA THR A 101 -0.95 0.81 22.82
C THR A 101 -0.65 -0.54 23.48
N LYS A 102 0.20 -1.37 22.87
CA LYS A 102 0.57 -2.71 23.33
C LYS A 102 -0.64 -3.64 23.48
N GLY A 103 -1.54 -3.64 22.50
CA GLY A 103 -2.72 -4.52 22.45
C GLY A 103 -3.87 -4.10 23.37
N ARG A 104 -3.83 -2.90 23.96
CA ARG A 104 -4.92 -2.37 24.79
C ARG A 104 -6.02 -1.78 23.91
N TYR A 105 -6.94 -2.62 23.48
CA TYR A 105 -8.02 -2.29 22.53
C TYR A 105 -8.77 -0.99 22.82
N GLN A 106 -9.16 -0.76 24.08
CA GLN A 106 -9.88 0.47 24.44
C GLN A 106 -9.04 1.73 24.19
N LYS A 107 -7.76 1.71 24.58
CA LYS A 107 -6.84 2.80 24.29
C LYS A 107 -6.54 2.92 22.80
N ALA A 108 -6.51 1.79 22.09
CA ALA A 108 -6.22 1.76 20.67
C ALA A 108 -7.33 2.42 19.85
N ILE A 109 -8.61 2.17 20.19
CA ILE A 109 -9.72 2.81 19.48
C ILE A 109 -9.83 4.31 19.79
N GLU A 110 -9.50 4.73 21.02
CA GLU A 110 -9.42 6.15 21.40
C GLU A 110 -8.32 6.84 20.58
N LEU A 111 -7.11 6.28 20.58
CA LEU A 111 -6.00 6.80 19.77
C LEU A 111 -6.30 6.80 18.27
N PHE A 112 -6.98 5.76 17.77
CA PHE A 112 -7.38 5.70 16.36
C PHE A 112 -8.29 6.86 15.99
N LYS A 113 -9.27 7.19 16.84
CA LYS A 113 -10.18 8.33 16.62
C LYS A 113 -9.40 9.64 16.64
N GLU A 114 -8.53 9.83 17.63
CA GLU A 114 -7.70 11.04 17.72
C GLU A 114 -6.84 11.24 16.48
N GLU A 115 -6.14 10.19 16.03
CA GLU A 115 -5.29 10.25 14.83
C GLU A 115 -6.14 10.44 13.56
N LEU A 116 -7.28 9.76 13.42
CA LEU A 116 -8.19 9.94 12.27
C LEU A 116 -8.71 11.37 12.17
N GLU A 117 -9.08 11.99 13.29
CA GLU A 117 -9.54 13.38 13.31
C GLU A 117 -8.43 14.37 12.91
N ILE A 118 -7.15 14.04 13.13
CA ILE A 118 -6.04 14.86 12.63
C ILE A 118 -6.02 14.84 11.10
N PHE A 119 -6.16 13.68 10.46
CA PHE A 119 -6.26 13.60 9.00
C PHE A 119 -7.49 14.34 8.46
N ARG A 120 -8.63 14.19 9.14
CA ARG A 120 -9.92 14.74 8.69
C ARG A 120 -10.04 16.25 8.78
N LYS A 121 -9.09 16.93 9.43
CA LYS A 121 -8.97 18.39 9.34
C LYS A 121 -8.74 18.86 7.90
N ASP A 122 -8.06 18.05 7.10
CA ASP A 122 -7.58 18.46 5.77
C ASP A 122 -8.04 17.51 4.64
N PHE A 123 -8.39 16.26 4.94
CA PHE A 123 -8.66 15.23 3.93
C PHE A 123 -9.92 14.41 4.25
N GLN A 124 -10.66 14.01 3.22
CA GLN A 124 -11.81 13.11 3.37
C GLN A 124 -11.35 11.65 3.56
N VAL A 125 -10.85 11.33 4.74
CA VAL A 125 -10.41 9.95 5.05
C VAL A 125 -11.61 9.07 5.37
N VAL A 126 -11.96 8.20 4.43
CA VAL A 126 -13.05 7.22 4.52
C VAL A 126 -12.58 5.77 4.37
N THR A 127 -11.34 5.54 3.91
CA THR A 127 -10.70 4.23 3.91
C THR A 127 -9.47 4.24 4.79
N ILE A 128 -9.13 3.07 5.32
CA ILE A 128 -7.99 2.87 6.22
C ILE A 128 -7.23 1.60 5.88
N CYS A 129 -6.01 1.52 6.39
CA CYS A 129 -5.23 0.31 6.28
C CYS A 129 -4.36 0.06 7.51
N MET A 130 -4.32 -1.16 8.04
CA MET A 130 -3.34 -1.48 9.09
C MET A 130 -1.92 -1.41 8.55
N HIS A 131 -0.99 -0.90 9.37
CA HIS A 131 0.45 -1.07 9.17
C HIS A 131 0.92 -2.34 9.87
N GLY A 132 1.38 -3.33 9.11
CA GLY A 132 1.82 -4.62 9.63
C GLY A 132 3.23 -4.58 10.22
N ASN A 133 3.36 -4.38 11.54
CA ASN A 133 4.66 -4.47 12.20
C ASN A 133 5.08 -5.94 12.45
N PRO A 134 6.12 -6.49 11.80
CA PRO A 134 6.52 -7.89 12.00
C PRO A 134 7.18 -8.16 13.36
N LEU A 135 7.59 -7.11 14.09
CA LEU A 135 8.29 -7.22 15.38
C LEU A 135 7.34 -7.37 16.57
N THR A 136 6.03 -7.26 16.36
CA THR A 136 5.02 -7.40 17.41
C THR A 136 4.09 -8.57 17.12
N LYS A 137 3.40 -9.05 18.16
CA LYS A 137 2.35 -10.06 18.02
C LYS A 137 0.99 -9.48 17.63
N TRP A 138 0.84 -8.16 17.65
CA TRP A 138 -0.45 -7.49 17.46
C TRP A 138 -0.81 -7.43 15.97
N ASP A 139 -2.06 -7.69 15.65
CA ASP A 139 -2.59 -7.58 14.30
C ASP A 139 -3.61 -6.45 14.28
N GLY A 140 -3.31 -5.37 13.54
CA GLY A 140 -4.15 -4.17 13.47
C GLY A 140 -5.60 -4.44 13.06
N ARG A 141 -5.85 -5.51 12.29
CA ARG A 141 -7.21 -5.86 11.82
C ARG A 141 -8.13 -6.27 12.96
N THR A 142 -7.57 -6.88 14.01
CA THR A 142 -8.34 -7.39 15.15
C THR A 142 -9.06 -6.29 15.94
N LEU A 143 -8.66 -5.03 15.76
CA LEU A 143 -9.41 -3.88 16.31
C LEU A 143 -10.87 -3.90 15.83
N TRP A 144 -11.09 -4.30 14.58
CA TRP A 144 -12.40 -4.31 13.93
C TRP A 144 -13.25 -5.55 14.25
N ASP A 145 -12.69 -6.53 14.97
CA ASP A 145 -13.49 -7.63 15.56
C ASP A 145 -14.29 -7.14 16.77
N LYS A 146 -13.87 -6.03 17.39
CA LYS A 146 -14.49 -5.45 18.60
C LYS A 146 -15.24 -4.14 18.34
N TYR A 147 -14.82 -3.38 17.35
CA TYR A 147 -15.37 -2.06 17.04
C TYR A 147 -15.87 -2.01 15.62
N ASP A 148 -16.93 -1.25 15.41
CA ASP A 148 -17.51 -1.02 14.09
C ASP A 148 -16.90 0.23 13.46
N MET A 149 -16.12 0.04 12.40
CA MET A 149 -15.49 1.14 11.65
C MET A 149 -16.51 2.05 10.96
N GLN A 150 -17.69 1.53 10.61
CA GLN A 150 -18.72 2.33 9.91
C GLN A 150 -19.29 3.42 10.82
N LYS A 151 -19.33 3.18 12.14
CA LYS A 151 -19.69 4.22 13.14
C LYS A 151 -18.71 5.38 13.18
N LEU A 152 -17.51 5.21 12.61
CA LEU A 152 -16.50 6.25 12.47
C LEU A 152 -16.53 6.89 11.07
N GLY A 153 -17.52 6.58 10.23
CA GLY A 153 -17.58 7.04 8.85
C GLY A 153 -16.52 6.42 7.94
N ILE A 154 -15.98 5.25 8.31
CA ILE A 154 -15.04 4.48 7.50
C ILE A 154 -15.80 3.43 6.70
N ILE A 155 -15.70 3.49 5.38
CA ILE A 155 -16.40 2.56 4.47
C ILE A 155 -15.64 1.24 4.30
N GLY A 156 -14.34 1.22 4.60
CA GLY A 156 -13.61 -0.04 4.67
C GLY A 156 -12.15 0.05 5.05
N GLU A 157 -11.63 -1.12 5.43
CA GLU A 157 -10.22 -1.37 5.68
C GLU A 157 -9.69 -2.32 4.60
N THR A 158 -8.51 -2.04 4.04
CA THR A 158 -8.06 -2.70 2.80
C THR A 158 -7.97 -4.23 2.88
N TYR A 159 -7.70 -4.81 4.04
CA TYR A 159 -7.65 -6.26 4.24
C TYR A 159 -8.97 -6.87 4.73
N VAL A 160 -9.74 -6.15 5.53
CA VAL A 160 -11.02 -6.63 6.10
C VAL A 160 -12.16 -6.53 5.09
N SER A 161 -12.22 -5.43 4.33
CA SER A 161 -13.33 -5.12 3.42
C SER A 161 -13.14 -5.73 2.04
N PHE A 162 -11.91 -6.04 1.63
CA PHE A 162 -11.65 -6.65 0.33
C PHE A 162 -11.79 -8.19 0.40
N ARG A 163 -12.78 -8.75 -0.31
CA ARG A 163 -13.11 -10.21 -0.25
C ARG A 163 -13.10 -10.95 -1.59
N ASP A 164 -12.75 -10.30 -2.70
CA ASP A 164 -12.74 -10.97 -4.01
C ASP A 164 -11.55 -11.94 -4.15
N LYS A 165 -11.84 -13.25 -4.02
CA LYS A 165 -10.84 -14.32 -4.14
C LYS A 165 -10.25 -14.46 -5.54
N ASN A 166 -10.84 -13.86 -6.56
CA ASN A 166 -10.37 -13.94 -7.94
C ASN A 166 -9.39 -12.81 -8.31
N VAL A 167 -9.17 -11.84 -7.42
CA VAL A 167 -8.19 -10.78 -7.66
C VAL A 167 -6.78 -11.33 -7.57
N LYS A 168 -5.91 -10.87 -8.44
CA LYS A 168 -4.47 -11.16 -8.37
C LYS A 168 -3.79 -10.08 -7.53
N TYR A 169 -3.46 -10.45 -6.29
CA TYR A 169 -2.72 -9.58 -5.38
C TYR A 169 -1.21 -9.62 -5.68
N LEU A 170 -0.65 -8.45 -5.97
CA LEU A 170 0.75 -8.22 -6.28
C LEU A 170 1.26 -7.14 -5.33
N THR A 171 2.42 -7.37 -4.70
CA THR A 171 3.01 -6.38 -3.79
C THR A 171 4.51 -6.34 -3.96
N ASP A 172 5.12 -5.17 -3.82
CA ASP A 172 6.58 -5.00 -3.85
C ASP A 172 7.29 -5.36 -2.53
N THR A 173 6.58 -5.98 -1.58
CA THR A 173 7.14 -6.39 -0.28
C THR A 173 8.38 -7.26 -0.43
N GLY A 174 9.50 -6.69 0.02
CA GLY A 174 10.81 -7.32 -0.11
C GLY A 174 11.44 -7.15 -1.50
N ARG A 175 11.11 -6.09 -2.25
CA ARG A 175 11.67 -5.82 -3.59
C ARG A 175 11.54 -7.02 -4.52
N THR A 176 10.34 -7.55 -4.54
CA THR A 176 9.92 -8.62 -5.44
C THR A 176 8.41 -8.55 -5.54
N TRP A 177 7.85 -9.17 -6.57
CA TRP A 177 6.41 -9.29 -6.76
C TRP A 177 5.90 -10.69 -6.37
N ASN A 178 6.75 -11.44 -5.66
CA ASN A 178 6.40 -12.73 -5.08
C ASN A 178 6.06 -12.58 -3.58
N ASN A 179 5.33 -13.55 -3.07
CA ASN A 179 4.75 -13.46 -1.73
C ASN A 179 5.72 -13.93 -0.62
N ALA A 180 7.03 -14.07 -0.91
CA ALA A 180 7.98 -14.72 -0.01
C ALA A 180 8.22 -13.98 1.32
N PHE A 181 7.82 -12.71 1.42
CA PHE A 181 8.07 -11.86 2.59
C PHE A 181 6.78 -11.26 3.20
N GLN A 182 5.62 -11.79 2.82
CA GLN A 182 4.31 -11.40 3.35
C GLN A 182 4.01 -12.20 4.63
N PHE A 183 3.86 -11.51 5.77
CA PHE A 183 3.53 -12.15 7.05
C PHE A 183 2.12 -11.72 7.51
N LYS A 184 1.89 -10.41 7.62
CA LYS A 184 0.60 -9.84 8.05
C LYS A 184 -0.19 -9.24 6.86
N ASP A 185 0.53 -8.72 5.87
CA ASP A 185 -0.02 -7.96 4.72
C ASP A 185 -0.46 -8.89 3.57
N THR A 186 -1.60 -9.57 3.71
CA THR A 186 -2.10 -10.53 2.70
C THR A 186 -3.60 -10.40 2.44
N LEU A 187 -4.01 -10.54 1.17
CA LEU A 187 -5.40 -10.59 0.71
C LEU A 187 -5.87 -12.00 0.29
N GLY A 188 -5.11 -13.06 0.62
CA GLY A 188 -5.48 -14.45 0.31
C GLY A 188 -4.32 -15.33 -0.15
N LYS A 189 -4.65 -16.49 -0.75
CA LYS A 189 -3.67 -17.50 -1.18
C LYS A 189 -2.92 -17.10 -2.46
N LYS A 190 -1.71 -17.62 -2.61
CA LYS A 190 -0.75 -17.46 -3.72
C LYS A 190 -1.40 -17.63 -5.10
N GLN A 191 -1.34 -16.61 -5.97
CA GLN A 191 -1.95 -16.69 -7.29
C GLN A 191 -0.99 -16.50 -8.47
N ILE A 192 0.13 -15.77 -8.30
CA ILE A 192 1.11 -15.52 -9.37
C ILE A 192 2.52 -15.47 -8.77
N ASN A 193 3.50 -16.00 -9.50
CA ASN A 193 4.91 -15.83 -9.20
C ASN A 193 5.53 -14.84 -10.19
N VAL A 194 5.73 -13.59 -9.75
CA VAL A 194 6.39 -12.54 -10.54
C VAL A 194 7.69 -12.17 -9.85
N LYS A 195 8.83 -12.32 -10.52
CA LYS A 195 10.14 -12.21 -9.86
C LYS A 195 10.58 -10.77 -9.67
N ASN A 196 10.37 -9.94 -10.70
CA ASN A 196 10.87 -8.56 -10.81
C ASN A 196 9.88 -7.67 -11.58
N SER A 197 10.10 -6.35 -11.55
CA SER A 197 9.16 -5.40 -12.17
C SER A 197 9.12 -5.48 -13.69
N LYS A 198 10.22 -5.93 -14.34
CA LYS A 198 10.21 -6.14 -15.81
C LYS A 198 9.26 -7.27 -16.20
N GLU A 199 9.24 -8.35 -15.43
CA GLU A 199 8.28 -9.44 -15.62
C GLU A 199 6.84 -8.96 -15.39
N LEU A 200 6.60 -8.10 -14.39
CA LEU A 200 5.30 -7.46 -14.18
C LEU A 200 4.88 -6.63 -15.42
N VAL A 201 5.77 -5.77 -15.93
CA VAL A 201 5.51 -4.98 -17.14
C VAL A 201 5.14 -5.88 -18.33
N ASN A 202 5.87 -6.97 -18.53
CA ASN A 202 5.58 -7.92 -19.61
C ASN A 202 4.21 -8.59 -19.43
N LEU A 203 3.86 -8.98 -18.19
CA LEU A 203 2.56 -9.58 -17.87
C LEU A 203 1.40 -8.61 -18.12
N LEU A 204 1.57 -7.34 -17.74
CA LEU A 204 0.60 -6.28 -17.96
C LEU A 204 0.39 -6.02 -19.46
N LYS A 205 1.48 -5.93 -20.23
CA LYS A 205 1.43 -5.75 -21.69
C LYS A 205 0.78 -6.94 -22.41
N ALA A 206 1.04 -8.15 -21.94
CA ALA A 206 0.41 -9.37 -22.46
C ALA A 206 -1.06 -9.51 -22.05
N LYS A 207 -1.60 -8.63 -21.19
CA LYS A 207 -2.97 -8.68 -20.65
C LYS A 207 -3.32 -10.06 -20.07
N LYS A 208 -2.35 -10.72 -19.43
CA LYS A 208 -2.53 -12.09 -18.91
C LYS A 208 -3.56 -12.14 -17.77
N TYR A 209 -3.73 -11.04 -17.04
CA TYR A 209 -4.66 -10.91 -15.92
C TYR A 209 -5.36 -9.57 -16.00
N HIS A 210 -6.64 -9.58 -15.62
CA HIS A 210 -7.49 -8.41 -15.78
C HIS A 210 -8.04 -7.86 -14.46
N ASN A 211 -8.09 -8.68 -13.39
CA ASN A 211 -8.47 -8.25 -12.05
C ASN A 211 -7.23 -8.23 -11.16
N LEU A 212 -6.69 -7.04 -10.91
CA LEU A 212 -5.42 -6.85 -10.21
C LEU A 212 -5.61 -6.01 -8.95
N TYR A 213 -4.83 -6.33 -7.91
CA TYR A 213 -4.65 -5.48 -6.75
C TYR A 213 -3.14 -5.32 -6.57
N ILE A 214 -2.63 -4.12 -6.80
CA ILE A 214 -1.21 -3.79 -6.75
C ILE A 214 -0.95 -2.93 -5.51
N LEU A 215 -0.12 -3.44 -4.60
CA LEU A 215 0.38 -2.71 -3.44
C LEU A 215 1.85 -2.35 -3.65
N THR A 216 2.18 -1.06 -3.58
CA THR A 216 3.56 -0.57 -3.59
C THR A 216 3.91 0.22 -2.34
N HIS A 217 5.20 0.29 -2.02
CA HIS A 217 5.69 1.03 -0.86
C HIS A 217 6.71 2.05 -1.36
N PRO A 218 6.42 3.36 -1.34
CA PRO A 218 7.24 4.36 -2.00
C PRO A 218 8.72 4.35 -1.61
N GLU A 219 9.07 3.95 -0.40
CA GLU A 219 10.46 3.87 0.02
C GLU A 219 11.30 2.79 -0.67
N ARG A 220 10.67 1.89 -1.42
CA ARG A 220 11.37 0.89 -2.23
C ARG A 220 11.76 1.43 -3.60
N TRP A 221 11.10 2.48 -4.09
CA TRP A 221 11.25 3.02 -5.45
C TRP A 221 12.24 4.17 -5.51
N ALA A 222 13.50 3.87 -5.80
CA ALA A 222 14.58 4.85 -5.71
C ALA A 222 14.51 5.94 -6.81
N PHE A 223 14.79 7.19 -6.39
CA PHE A 223 14.97 8.33 -7.30
C PHE A 223 16.34 8.32 -8.01
N ASN A 224 17.38 7.84 -7.32
CA ASN A 224 18.76 7.80 -7.79
C ASN A 224 19.52 6.60 -7.17
N SER A 225 20.74 6.35 -7.65
CA SER A 225 21.59 5.22 -7.25
C SER A 225 21.88 5.18 -5.73
N LEU A 226 22.02 6.33 -5.09
CA LEU A 226 22.27 6.45 -3.65
C LEU A 226 21.06 6.00 -2.81
N ASN A 227 19.85 6.46 -3.18
CA ASN A 227 18.61 6.01 -2.56
C ASN A 227 18.36 4.51 -2.80
N TYR A 228 18.79 4.01 -3.97
CA TYR A 228 18.70 2.58 -4.28
C TYR A 228 19.55 1.73 -3.33
N ILE A 229 20.82 2.10 -3.11
CA ILE A 229 21.73 1.39 -2.20
C ILE A 229 21.21 1.45 -0.76
N ARG A 230 20.81 2.63 -0.27
CA ARG A 230 20.30 2.78 1.11
C ARG A 230 19.03 1.96 1.36
N GLY A 231 18.09 2.00 0.43
CA GLY A 231 16.88 1.18 0.52
C GLY A 231 17.19 -0.32 0.45
N TYR A 232 18.13 -0.73 -0.43
CA TYR A 232 18.50 -2.13 -0.60
C TYR A 232 19.12 -2.72 0.66
N SER A 233 20.08 -2.01 1.27
CA SER A 233 20.72 -2.43 2.52
C SER A 233 19.72 -2.59 3.66
N ARG A 234 18.75 -1.66 3.76
CA ARG A 234 17.72 -1.72 4.78
C ARG A 234 16.74 -2.86 4.56
N ASP A 235 16.28 -3.06 3.33
CA ASP A 235 15.39 -4.17 2.99
C ASP A 235 16.09 -5.53 3.20
N PHE A 236 17.40 -5.61 2.95
CA PHE A 236 18.21 -6.77 3.27
C PHE A 236 18.18 -7.08 4.79
N VAL A 237 18.35 -6.07 5.64
CA VAL A 237 18.23 -6.23 7.11
C VAL A 237 16.85 -6.71 7.51
N PHE A 238 15.77 -6.09 6.99
CA PHE A 238 14.40 -6.51 7.29
C PHE A 238 14.10 -7.94 6.81
N LYS A 239 14.61 -8.35 5.64
CA LYS A 239 14.48 -9.72 5.13
C LYS A 239 15.18 -10.72 6.04
N THR A 240 16.40 -10.42 6.47
CA THR A 240 17.15 -11.29 7.39
C THR A 240 16.41 -11.42 8.72
N GLY A 241 15.93 -10.31 9.29
CA GLY A 241 15.11 -10.33 10.50
C GLY A 241 13.81 -11.14 10.33
N LYS A 242 13.08 -10.92 9.23
CA LYS A 242 11.86 -11.68 8.89
C LYS A 242 12.12 -13.18 8.74
N ARG A 243 13.24 -13.58 8.12
CA ARG A 243 13.65 -15.00 8.00
C ARG A 243 13.95 -15.63 9.35
N VAL A 244 14.69 -14.93 10.22
CA VAL A 244 15.01 -15.41 11.58
C VAL A 244 13.72 -15.58 12.41
N ILE A 245 12.82 -14.60 12.39
CA ILE A 245 11.52 -14.69 13.09
C ILE A 245 10.67 -15.84 12.52
N GLY A 246 10.68 -16.04 11.21
CA GLY A 246 9.95 -17.13 10.55
C GLY A 246 10.52 -18.53 10.81
N MET A 247 11.77 -18.65 11.28
CA MET A 247 12.38 -19.92 11.70
C MET A 247 12.13 -20.25 13.17
N ILE A 248 11.68 -19.27 13.97
CA ILE A 248 11.45 -19.39 15.42
C ILE A 248 9.96 -19.66 15.74
N LYS A 249 9.07 -19.57 14.74
CA LYS A 249 7.65 -19.96 14.83
C LYS A 249 7.42 -21.32 14.19
#